data_AF-A0A9W8K4U4-F1
#
_entry.id   AF-A0A9W8K4U4-F1
#
_cell.length_a   1.000
_cell.length_b   1.000
_cell.length_c   1.000
_cell.angle_alpha   90.00
_cell.angle_beta   90.00
_cell.angle_gamma   90.00
#
_symmetry.space_group_name_H-M   'P 1'
#
loop_
_entity.id
_entity.type
_entity.pdbx_description
1 polymer ?
#
loop_
_entity_poly.entity_id
_entity_poly.type
_entity_poly.pdbx_seq_one_letter_code
_entity_poly.pdbx_strand_id
1 'polypeptide(L)'
;MSTASLPSYVAPSVNRIPSYSAEPHDHEQRIALADRLRPRPSGTFIKELKGGGVRLRLTMQEDNAPLPIYGSGSQVEGYVDLSKLEDMASIEVKVSGFAVDVRSSALKQPFLRSKAVCS
;
A
#
# COMPACT_ATOMS: atom_id res chain seq x y z
N MET A 1 28.07 -9.74 40.07
CA MET A 1 27.01 -9.68 39.04
C MET A 1 26.14 -8.47 39.33
N SER A 2 26.13 -7.46 38.47
CA SER A 2 25.38 -6.23 38.69
C SER A 2 23.99 -6.34 38.07
N THR A 3 22.96 -6.51 38.90
CA THR A 3 21.57 -6.36 38.48
C THR A 3 21.25 -4.87 38.40
N ALA A 4 21.40 -4.27 37.22
CA ALA A 4 20.97 -2.90 36.99
C ALA A 4 19.47 -2.82 37.21
N SER A 5 19.04 -2.16 38.29
CA SER A 5 17.64 -1.87 38.56
C SER A 5 17.10 -0.99 37.43
N LEU A 6 16.13 -1.51 36.67
CA LEU A 6 15.47 -0.76 35.62
C LEU A 6 14.73 0.44 36.25
N PRO A 7 14.73 1.61 35.60
CA PRO A 7 13.95 2.75 36.07
C PRO A 7 12.46 2.36 36.13
N SER A 8 11.82 2.67 37.27
CA SER A 8 10.41 2.34 37.51
C SER A 8 9.53 3.08 36.51
N TYR A 9 8.76 2.33 35.72
CA TYR A 9 7.75 2.91 34.83
C TYR A 9 6.58 3.44 35.65
N VAL A 10 6.35 4.75 35.59
CA VAL A 10 5.15 5.38 36.14
C VAL A 10 4.14 5.49 35.01
N ALA A 11 3.02 4.78 35.13
CA ALA A 11 1.96 4.84 34.13
C ALA A 11 1.45 6.29 34.00
N PRO A 12 1.45 6.88 32.79
CA PRO A 12 0.98 8.25 32.60
C PRO A 12 -0.52 8.32 32.90
N SER A 13 -0.92 9.30 33.72
CA SER A 13 -2.32 9.60 33.98
C SER A 13 -3.03 9.91 32.65
N VAL A 14 -4.23 9.39 32.44
CA VAL A 14 -5.01 9.54 31.19
C VAL A 14 -5.15 11.01 30.75
N ASN A 15 -5.19 11.94 31.71
CA ASN A 15 -5.26 13.39 31.48
C ASN A 15 -3.99 14.03 30.91
N ARG A 16 -2.89 13.27 30.77
CA ARG A 16 -1.61 13.72 30.19
C ARG A 16 -1.29 13.03 28.86
N ILE A 17 -2.21 12.20 28.34
CA ILE A 17 -2.00 11.57 27.05
C ILE A 17 -2.26 12.65 25.98
N PRO A 18 -1.25 13.05 25.19
CA PRO A 18 -1.49 13.96 24.09
C PRO A 18 -2.53 13.36 23.14
N SER A 19 -3.44 14.21 22.66
CA SER A 19 -4.42 13.80 21.66
C SER A 19 -3.71 13.62 20.34
N TYR A 20 -3.42 12.37 19.98
CA TYR A 20 -2.89 12.03 18.67
C TYR A 20 -4.04 12.02 17.67
N SER A 21 -3.95 12.83 16.62
CA SER A 21 -4.81 12.71 15.45
C SER A 21 -4.24 11.67 14.49
N ALA A 22 -5.11 10.96 13.78
CA ALA A 22 -4.69 10.01 12.75
C ALA A 22 -3.96 10.70 11.58
N GLU A 23 -4.30 11.97 11.33
CA GLU A 23 -3.63 12.83 10.36
C GLU A 23 -2.80 13.90 11.09
N PRO A 24 -1.53 14.09 10.72
CA PRO A 24 -0.70 15.12 11.33
C PRO A 24 -1.21 16.52 10.99
N HIS A 25 -1.05 17.45 11.92
CA HIS A 25 -1.47 18.84 11.74
C HIS A 25 -0.50 19.60 10.83
N ASP A 26 -0.95 20.74 10.26
CA ASP A 26 -0.16 21.56 9.32
C ASP A 26 1.22 22.01 9.83
N HIS A 27 1.40 22.05 11.16
CA HIS A 27 2.65 22.46 11.82
C HIS A 27 3.57 21.28 12.17
N GLU A 28 3.16 20.04 11.90
CA GLU A 28 3.93 18.84 12.24
C GLU A 28 4.73 18.34 11.04
N GLN A 29 6.04 18.15 11.22
CA GLN A 29 6.93 17.68 10.16
C GLN A 29 6.93 16.15 10.07
N ARG A 30 6.50 15.60 8.93
CA ARG A 30 6.59 14.16 8.66
C ARG A 30 8.04 13.77 8.33
N ILE A 31 8.63 12.91 9.16
CA ILE A 31 9.97 12.36 8.91
C ILE A 31 9.87 11.36 7.73
N ALA A 32 10.36 11.80 6.57
CA ALA A 32 10.65 11.02 5.35
C ALA A 32 9.74 9.80 5.08
N LEU A 33 8.50 10.06 4.67
CA LEU A 33 7.66 9.10 3.95
C LEU A 33 7.17 9.78 2.67
N ALA A 34 8.08 9.95 1.70
CA ALA A 34 7.75 10.57 0.42
C ALA A 34 6.55 9.90 -0.30
N ASP A 35 6.28 8.62 0.01
CA ASP A 35 5.14 7.87 -0.54
C ASP A 35 3.86 7.89 0.32
N ARG A 36 3.89 8.37 1.58
CA ARG A 36 2.68 8.42 2.46
C ARG A 36 2.07 9.81 2.63
N LEU A 37 2.55 10.81 1.88
CA LEU A 37 1.96 12.14 1.85
C LEU A 37 0.71 12.22 0.95
N ARG A 38 0.45 11.20 0.14
CA ARG A 38 -0.81 11.12 -0.58
C ARG A 38 -1.93 10.75 0.41
N PRO A 39 -3.07 11.47 0.41
CA PRO A 39 -4.26 11.03 1.13
C PRO A 39 -4.52 9.57 0.81
N ARG A 40 -4.82 8.76 1.83
CA ARG A 40 -5.10 7.34 1.61
C ARG A 40 -6.32 7.25 0.69
N PRO A 41 -6.19 6.68 -0.52
CA PRO A 41 -7.35 6.51 -1.36
C PRO A 41 -8.36 5.62 -0.62
N SER A 42 -9.60 6.07 -0.52
CA SER A 42 -10.70 5.37 0.17
C SER A 42 -11.78 4.88 -0.78
N GLY A 43 -11.66 5.22 -2.06
CA GLY A 43 -12.60 4.85 -3.11
C GLY A 43 -12.51 3.37 -3.47
N THR A 44 -13.44 2.96 -4.32
CA THR A 44 -13.54 1.59 -4.82
C THR A 44 -13.59 1.57 -6.32
N PHE A 45 -12.76 0.73 -6.93
CA PHE A 45 -12.81 0.46 -8.35
C PHE A 45 -13.61 -0.81 -8.59
N ILE A 46 -14.59 -0.74 -9.49
CA ILE A 46 -15.47 -1.86 -9.83
C ILE A 46 -15.32 -2.17 -11.31
N LYS A 47 -15.05 -3.44 -11.61
CA LYS A 47 -15.05 -3.94 -12.98
C LYS A 47 -15.96 -5.15 -13.08
N GLU A 48 -16.92 -5.06 -13.99
CA GLU A 48 -17.87 -6.13 -14.25
C GLU A 48 -17.57 -6.78 -15.60
N LEU A 49 -17.69 -8.11 -15.64
CA LEU A 49 -17.62 -8.86 -16.90
C LEU A 49 -18.90 -8.64 -17.71
N LYS A 50 -18.78 -8.51 -19.03
CA LYS A 50 -19.91 -8.26 -19.95
C LYS A 50 -21.05 -9.30 -19.87
N GLY A 51 -20.80 -10.46 -19.27
CA GLY A 51 -21.78 -11.53 -19.04
C GLY A 51 -22.57 -11.42 -17.72
N GLY A 52 -22.31 -10.42 -16.87
CA GLY A 52 -23.10 -10.15 -15.66
C GLY A 52 -23.04 -11.23 -14.57
N GLY A 53 -21.97 -12.00 -14.50
CA GLY A 53 -21.79 -13.11 -13.54
C GLY A 53 -20.66 -12.92 -12.52
N VAL A 54 -19.71 -12.02 -12.81
CA VAL A 54 -18.48 -11.81 -12.02
C VAL A 54 -18.18 -10.32 -11.96
N ARG A 55 -17.98 -9.82 -10.74
CA ARG A 55 -17.64 -8.43 -10.46
C ARG A 55 -16.40 -8.38 -9.57
N LEU A 56 -15.37 -7.70 -10.04
CA LEU A 56 -14.16 -7.41 -9.26
C LEU A 56 -14.33 -6.04 -8.59
N ARG A 57 -14.17 -5.99 -7.28
CA ARG A 57 -14.19 -4.76 -6.48
C ARG A 57 -12.85 -4.59 -5.77
N LEU A 58 -12.06 -3.62 -6.19
CA LEU A 58 -10.80 -3.26 -5.55
C LEU A 58 -11.02 -2.08 -4.60
N THR A 59 -10.48 -2.20 -3.39
CA THR A 59 -10.52 -1.14 -2.37
C THR A 59 -9.25 -0.29 -2.44
N MET A 60 -9.29 0.84 -1.72
CA MET A 60 -8.19 1.80 -1.65
C MET A 60 -7.81 2.39 -3.02
N GLN A 61 -8.82 2.80 -3.78
CA GLN A 61 -8.66 3.43 -5.09
C GLN A 61 -9.07 4.89 -5.06
N GLU A 62 -8.56 5.68 -6.00
CA GLU A 62 -9.07 7.05 -6.20
C GLU A 62 -10.47 6.99 -6.82
N ASP A 63 -11.32 7.94 -6.43
CA ASP A 63 -12.69 8.01 -6.95
C ASP A 63 -12.67 8.29 -8.46
N ASN A 64 -13.44 7.50 -9.21
CA ASN A 64 -13.51 7.55 -10.68
C ASN A 64 -12.18 7.32 -11.40
N ALA A 65 -11.22 6.63 -10.77
CA ALA A 65 -9.98 6.27 -11.45
C ALA A 65 -10.26 5.38 -12.69
N PRO A 66 -9.70 5.71 -13.87
CA PRO A 66 -9.91 4.92 -15.08
C PRO A 66 -9.27 3.53 -14.98
N LEU A 67 -8.23 3.41 -14.15
CA LEU A 67 -7.50 2.18 -13.87
C LEU A 67 -7.13 2.16 -12.38
N PRO A 68 -7.06 0.96 -11.77
CA PRO A 68 -6.61 0.85 -10.40
C PRO A 68 -5.10 1.14 -10.31
N ILE A 69 -4.70 1.98 -9.36
CA ILE A 69 -3.31 2.40 -9.14
C ILE A 69 -2.92 2.04 -7.72
N TYR A 70 -1.75 1.42 -7.57
CA TYR A 70 -1.15 1.08 -6.29
C TYR A 70 0.28 1.59 -6.24
N GLY A 71 0.71 2.05 -5.06
CA GLY A 71 2.10 2.46 -4.84
C GLY A 71 3.06 1.27 -4.73
N SER A 72 4.36 1.55 -4.78
CA SER A 72 5.38 0.52 -4.56
C SER A 72 5.22 -0.12 -3.18
N GLY A 73 5.20 -1.46 -3.13
CA GLY A 73 4.99 -2.22 -1.89
C GLY A 73 3.61 -2.03 -1.24
N SER A 74 2.66 -1.41 -1.93
CA SER A 74 1.29 -1.28 -1.44
C SER A 74 0.52 -2.59 -1.55
N GLN A 75 -0.34 -2.86 -0.57
CA GLN A 75 -1.18 -4.04 -0.55
C GLN A 75 -2.35 -3.87 -1.54
N VAL A 76 -2.57 -4.89 -2.37
CA VAL A 76 -3.75 -4.98 -3.25
C VAL A 76 -4.86 -5.68 -2.46
N GLU A 77 -5.92 -4.93 -2.14
CA GLU A 77 -7.08 -5.44 -1.41
C GLU A 77 -8.34 -5.34 -2.27
N GLY A 78 -9.23 -6.34 -2.15
CA GLY A 78 -10.46 -6.38 -2.92
C GLY A 78 -11.27 -7.66 -2.73
N TYR A 79 -12.43 -7.69 -3.38
CA TYR A 79 -13.42 -8.75 -3.34
C TYR A 79 -13.82 -9.13 -4.77
N VAL A 80 -14.17 -10.41 -4.96
CA VAL A 80 -14.77 -10.91 -6.19
C VAL A 80 -16.19 -11.34 -5.86
N ASP A 81 -17.17 -10.61 -6.38
CA ASP A 81 -18.58 -10.93 -6.23
C ASP A 81 -19.03 -11.82 -7.40
N LEU A 82 -19.73 -12.90 -7.09
CA LEU A 82 -20.21 -13.89 -8.05
C LEU A 82 -21.73 -13.99 -7.93
N SER A 83 -22.45 -13.79 -9.02
CA SER A 83 -23.92 -13.82 -9.06
C SER A 83 -24.49 -15.04 -9.77
N LYS A 84 -23.74 -15.67 -10.68
CA LYS A 84 -24.14 -16.85 -11.45
C LYS A 84 -23.05 -17.90 -11.41
N LEU A 85 -23.21 -18.87 -10.51
CA LEU A 85 -22.22 -19.92 -10.23
C LEU A 85 -22.46 -21.22 -11.00
N GLU A 86 -23.56 -21.34 -11.74
CA GLU A 86 -24.06 -22.61 -12.29
C GLU A 86 -23.06 -23.34 -13.20
N ASP A 87 -22.17 -22.60 -13.88
CA ASP A 87 -21.17 -23.16 -14.81
C ASP A 87 -19.71 -22.87 -14.39
N MET A 88 -19.45 -22.49 -13.14
CA MET A 88 -18.12 -22.02 -12.70
C MET A 88 -17.30 -23.13 -12.04
N ALA A 89 -16.27 -23.64 -12.73
CA ALA A 89 -15.41 -24.71 -12.22
C ALA A 89 -14.26 -24.24 -11.32
N SER A 90 -13.67 -23.07 -11.59
CA SER A 90 -12.57 -22.50 -10.80
C SER A 90 -12.48 -20.98 -10.98
N ILE A 91 -11.84 -20.32 -10.02
CA ILE A 91 -11.59 -18.88 -10.04
C ILE A 91 -10.09 -18.67 -9.88
N GLU A 92 -9.49 -18.03 -10.87
CA GLU A 92 -8.08 -17.68 -10.85
C GLU A 92 -7.94 -16.15 -10.81
N VAL A 93 -7.19 -15.65 -9.82
CA VAL A 93 -6.89 -14.22 -9.69
C VAL A 93 -5.44 -13.99 -10.12
N LYS A 94 -5.27 -13.40 -11.30
CA LYS A 94 -3.95 -13.03 -11.83
C LYS A 94 -3.70 -11.55 -11.64
N VAL A 95 -2.65 -11.22 -10.89
CA VAL A 95 -2.18 -9.84 -10.72
C VAL A 95 -1.04 -9.59 -11.70
N SER A 96 -1.24 -8.65 -12.63
CA SER A 96 -0.21 -8.19 -13.57
C SER A 96 -0.18 -6.67 -13.57
N GLY A 97 1.01 -6.09 -13.54
CA GLY A 97 1.21 -4.64 -13.57
C GLY A 97 2.53 -4.26 -14.20
N PHE A 98 2.66 -2.98 -14.52
CA PHE A 98 3.91 -2.39 -15.01
C PHE A 98 4.40 -1.42 -13.95
N ALA A 99 5.65 -1.61 -13.49
CA ALA A 99 6.28 -0.65 -12.62
C ALA A 99 6.68 0.58 -13.44
N VAL A 100 6.13 1.74 -13.12
CA VAL A 100 6.58 3.01 -13.68
C VAL A 100 7.61 3.59 -12.71
N ASP A 101 8.90 3.40 -13.02
CA ASP A 101 9.97 4.01 -12.26
C ASP A 101 10.04 5.50 -12.59
N VAL A 102 9.49 6.34 -11.72
CA VAL A 102 9.63 7.80 -11.80
C VAL A 102 10.95 8.20 -11.16
N ARG A 103 12.06 7.57 -11.57
CA ARG A 103 13.37 8.16 -11.33
C ARG A 103 13.44 9.44 -12.14
N SER A 104 13.41 10.54 -11.40
CA SER A 104 13.89 11.87 -11.72
C SER A 104 14.66 11.90 -13.04
N SER A 105 14.23 12.77 -13.94
CA SER A 105 15.00 13.29 -15.06
C SER A 105 16.30 13.94 -14.58
N ALA A 106 17.26 13.14 -14.13
CA ALA A 106 18.65 13.50 -13.92
C ALA A 106 19.46 12.22 -13.67
N LEU A 107 20.44 11.99 -14.54
CA LEU A 107 21.52 11.00 -14.46
C LEU A 107 21.21 9.61 -15.04
N LYS A 108 21.41 9.50 -16.36
CA LYS A 108 22.05 8.33 -16.96
C LYS A 108 23.26 7.94 -16.12
N GLN A 109 23.24 6.76 -15.48
CA GLN A 109 24.46 6.06 -15.12
C GLN A 109 24.49 4.69 -15.80
N PRO A 110 25.62 4.33 -16.44
CA PRO A 110 25.75 3.07 -17.15
C PRO A 110 25.81 1.89 -16.17
N PHE A 111 24.98 0.89 -16.47
CA PHE A 111 24.91 -0.40 -15.81
C PHE A 111 26.25 -1.15 -15.95
N LEU A 112 27.09 -1.13 -14.92
CA LEU A 112 28.32 -1.94 -14.87
C LEU A 112 27.95 -3.40 -14.55
N ARG A 113 28.07 -4.27 -15.56
CA ARG A 113 28.05 -5.73 -15.38
C ARG A 113 29.31 -6.18 -14.63
N SER A 114 29.19 -6.61 -13.38
CA SER A 114 30.22 -7.44 -12.74
C SER A 114 29.99 -8.91 -13.09
N LYS A 115 30.90 -9.51 -13.87
CA LYS A 115 31.05 -10.97 -13.96
C LYS A 115 31.73 -11.43 -12.68
N ALA A 116 31.09 -12.30 -11.91
CA ALA A 116 31.76 -13.09 -10.88
C ALA A 116 32.32 -14.34 -11.54
N VAL A 117 33.64 -14.51 -11.46
CA VAL A 117 34.35 -15.77 -11.74
C VAL A 117 34.52 -16.44 -10.37
N CYS A 118 33.91 -17.61 -10.17
CA CYS A 118 34.24 -18.47 -9.04
C CYS A 118 35.38 -19.40 -9.46
N SER A 119 36.43 -19.48 -8.65
CA SER A 119 37.48 -20.50 -8.75
C SER A 119 37.08 -21.76 -7.98
#